data_AF-V9KNU7-F1
#
_entry.id   AF-V9KNU7-F1
#
_cell.length_a   1.000
_cell.length_b   1.000
_cell.length_c   1.000
_cell.angle_alpha   90.00
_cell.angle_beta   90.00
_cell.angle_gamma   90.00
#
_symmetry.space_group_name_H-M   'P 1'
#
loop_
_entity.id
_entity.type
_entity.pdbx_description
1 polymer ?
#
loop_
_entity_poly.entity_id
_entity_poly.type
_entity_poly.pdbx_seq_one_letter_code
_entity_poly.pdbx_strand_id
1 'polypeptide(L)'
;MAHYRAGDSRREQFRRYLEKGGVLDALTKVLVALYEEPEKPNNAMDFLKHHLGAAGPEAADVETLRLEVTELRQKYEALLEENKELKAKLAQYELPKEEGGSTEP
;
A
#
# COMPACT_ATOMS: atom_id res chain seq x y z
N MET A 1 47.63 1.48 -25.87
CA MET A 1 46.67 0.79 -24.98
C MET A 1 45.73 1.80 -24.32
N ALA A 2 44.68 2.25 -25.00
CA ALA A 2 43.78 3.27 -24.43
C ALA A 2 42.35 3.20 -25.03
N HIS A 3 41.70 2.05 -24.94
CA HIS A 3 40.24 1.96 -25.15
C HIS A 3 39.50 1.31 -23.96
N TYR A 4 40.22 0.88 -22.92
CA TYR A 4 39.68 0.12 -21.80
C TYR A 4 38.88 0.96 -20.78
N ARG A 5 39.06 2.29 -20.71
CA ARG A 5 38.47 3.10 -19.61
C ARG A 5 37.14 3.81 -19.91
N ALA A 6 36.88 4.17 -21.17
CA ALA A 6 35.67 4.95 -21.51
C ALA A 6 34.43 4.06 -21.74
N GLY A 7 34.61 2.83 -22.22
CA GLY A 7 33.55 1.84 -22.37
C GLY A 7 33.05 1.31 -21.03
N ASP A 8 33.99 0.97 -20.14
CA ASP A 8 33.68 0.49 -18.78
C ASP A 8 32.98 1.56 -17.94
N SER A 9 33.35 2.84 -18.11
CA SER A 9 32.69 3.95 -17.42
C SER A 9 31.21 4.09 -17.80
N ARG A 10 30.88 3.99 -19.10
CA ARG A 10 29.47 4.06 -19.56
C ARG A 10 28.66 2.84 -19.12
N ARG A 11 29.24 1.65 -19.18
CA ARG A 11 28.61 0.41 -18.72
C ARG A 11 28.34 0.46 -17.22
N GLU A 12 29.29 0.93 -16.42
CA GLU A 12 29.14 1.05 -14.97
C GLU A 12 28.10 2.12 -14.58
N GLN A 13 28.08 3.26 -15.29
CA GLN A 13 27.03 4.26 -15.09
C GLN A 13 25.64 3.70 -15.37
N PHE A 14 25.49 2.92 -16.45
CA PHE A 14 24.21 2.26 -16.76
C PHE A 14 23.83 1.21 -15.71
N ARG A 15 24.80 0.41 -15.24
CA ARG A 15 24.59 -0.57 -14.17
C ARG A 15 24.08 0.12 -12.89
N ARG A 16 24.74 1.20 -12.47
CA ARG A 16 24.33 2.00 -11.29
C ARG A 16 22.96 2.64 -11.46
N TYR A 17 22.62 3.08 -12.66
CA TYR A 17 21.29 3.60 -12.97
C TYR A 17 20.22 2.53 -12.75
N LEU A 18 20.43 1.31 -13.27
CA LEU A 18 19.51 0.19 -13.08
C LEU A 18 19.42 -0.26 -11.62
N GLU A 19 20.54 -0.25 -10.89
CA GLU A 19 20.57 -0.53 -9.45
C GLU A 19 19.77 0.50 -8.66
N LYS A 20 20.03 1.79 -8.89
CA LYS A 20 19.35 2.90 -8.19
C LYS A 20 17.85 2.91 -8.49
N GLY A 21 17.45 2.54 -9.70
CA GLY A 21 16.06 2.41 -10.11
C GLY A 21 15.37 1.12 -9.67
N GLY A 22 16.06 0.20 -8.96
CA GLY A 22 15.49 -1.06 -8.50
C GLY A 22 15.25 -2.11 -9.59
N VAL A 23 15.66 -1.85 -10.84
CA VAL A 23 15.43 -2.75 -11.98
C VAL A 23 16.15 -4.09 -11.79
N LEU A 24 17.38 -4.06 -11.28
CA LEU A 24 18.14 -5.30 -11.03
C LEU A 24 17.51 -6.14 -9.91
N ASP A 25 16.97 -5.51 -8.87
CA ASP A 25 16.28 -6.20 -7.78
C ASP A 25 14.98 -6.85 -8.28
N ALA A 26 14.18 -6.13 -9.06
CA ALA A 26 12.96 -6.66 -9.67
C ALA A 26 13.25 -7.86 -10.60
N LEU A 27 14.25 -7.74 -11.48
CA LEU A 27 14.67 -8.85 -12.34
C LEU A 27 15.15 -10.05 -11.53
N THR A 28 15.90 -9.81 -10.46
CA THR A 28 16.40 -10.88 -9.57
C THR A 28 15.24 -11.61 -8.90
N LYS A 29 14.26 -10.89 -8.36
CA LYS A 29 13.06 -11.49 -7.74
C LYS A 29 12.26 -12.36 -8.70
N VAL A 30 12.04 -11.90 -9.93
CA VAL A 30 11.32 -12.69 -10.95
C VAL A 30 12.10 -13.96 -11.33
N LEU A 31 13.43 -13.86 -11.44
CA LEU A 31 14.27 -15.03 -11.73
C LEU A 31 14.30 -16.02 -10.57
N VAL A 32 14.31 -15.54 -9.32
CA VAL A 32 14.19 -16.38 -8.12
C VAL A 32 12.83 -17.08 -8.11
N ALA A 33 11.73 -16.36 -8.35
CA ALA A 33 10.39 -16.96 -8.44
C ALA A 33 10.34 -18.06 -9.52
N LEU A 34 10.90 -17.80 -10.71
CA LEU A 34 11.00 -18.80 -11.77
C LEU A 34 11.86 -20.01 -11.35
N TYR A 35 12.93 -19.78 -10.59
CA TYR A 35 13.81 -20.84 -10.09
C TYR A 35 13.14 -21.69 -9.00
N GLU A 36 12.33 -21.09 -8.13
CA GLU A 36 11.62 -21.76 -7.05
C GLU A 36 10.36 -22.49 -7.53
N GLU A 37 9.83 -22.16 -8.71
CA GLU A 37 8.63 -22.79 -9.25
C GLU A 37 8.78 -24.32 -9.35
N PRO A 38 7.97 -25.12 -8.64
CA PRO A 38 8.07 -26.58 -8.61
C PRO A 38 7.77 -27.22 -9.98
N GLU A 39 6.83 -26.65 -10.72
CA GLU A 39 6.51 -27.05 -12.09
C GLU A 39 7.00 -25.98 -13.06
N LYS A 40 8.14 -26.22 -13.71
CA LYS A 40 8.72 -25.24 -14.64
C LYS A 40 7.73 -24.92 -15.76
N PRO A 41 7.44 -23.63 -16.00
CA PRO A 41 6.52 -23.25 -17.06
C PRO A 41 7.09 -23.68 -18.41
N ASN A 42 6.23 -24.21 -19.27
CA ASN A 42 6.59 -24.60 -20.64
C ASN A 42 7.18 -23.43 -21.45
N ASN A 43 6.81 -22.19 -21.10
CA ASN A 43 7.38 -20.98 -21.66
C ASN A 43 7.85 -20.01 -20.56
N ALA A 44 9.14 -20.07 -20.23
CA ALA A 44 9.77 -19.16 -19.27
C ALA A 44 9.65 -17.68 -19.66
N MET A 45 9.61 -17.36 -20.96
CA MET A 45 9.50 -15.97 -21.42
C MET A 45 8.13 -15.36 -21.08
N ASP A 46 7.06 -16.16 -21.18
CA ASP A 46 5.72 -15.70 -20.82
C ASP A 46 5.57 -15.52 -19.31
N PHE A 47 6.19 -16.42 -18.52
CA PHE A 47 6.30 -16.25 -17.07
C PHE A 47 6.97 -14.91 -16.70
N LEU A 48 8.11 -14.60 -17.32
CA LEU A 48 8.83 -13.35 -17.11
C LEU A 48 7.97 -12.13 -17.47
N LYS A 49 7.29 -12.13 -18.62
CA LYS A 49 6.44 -11.01 -19.05
C LYS A 49 5.31 -10.75 -18.05
N HIS A 50 4.65 -11.82 -17.59
CA HIS A 50 3.56 -11.70 -16.63
C HIS A 50 4.05 -11.17 -15.29
N HIS A 51 5.13 -11.76 -14.77
CA HIS A 51 5.66 -11.39 -13.47
C HIS A 51 6.35 -10.03 -13.48
N LEU A 52 6.98 -9.59 -14.56
CA LEU A 52 7.52 -8.22 -14.65
C LEU A 52 6.41 -7.17 -14.79
N GLY A 53 5.28 -7.51 -15.41
CA GLY A 53 4.10 -6.62 -15.45
C GLY A 53 3.40 -6.50 -14.09
N ALA A 54 3.47 -7.55 -13.26
CA ALA A 54 2.86 -7.60 -11.93
C ALA A 54 3.81 -7.20 -10.79
N ALA A 55 5.13 -7.32 -10.96
CA ALA A 55 6.15 -7.02 -9.94
C ALA A 55 6.58 -5.54 -9.92
N GLY A 56 5.82 -4.66 -10.57
CA GLY A 56 6.02 -3.22 -10.39
C GLY A 56 5.80 -2.85 -8.92
N PRO A 57 6.64 -1.98 -8.32
CA PRO A 57 6.43 -1.48 -6.96
C PRO A 57 5.00 -0.92 -6.77
N GLU A 58 4.44 -0.35 -7.84
CA GLU A 58 3.05 0.13 -7.88
C GLU A 58 2.01 -0.94 -7.55
N ALA A 59 2.19 -2.23 -7.88
CA ALA A 59 1.15 -3.23 -7.65
C ALA A 59 1.04 -3.61 -6.16
N ALA A 60 2.18 -3.83 -5.50
CA ALA A 60 2.23 -4.11 -4.06
C ALA A 60 1.82 -2.88 -3.23
N ASP A 61 2.25 -1.69 -3.65
CA ASP A 61 1.87 -0.44 -3.01
C ASP A 61 0.38 -0.15 -3.19
N VAL A 62 -0.20 -0.41 -4.37
CA VAL A 62 -1.63 -0.21 -4.64
C VAL A 62 -2.49 -1.14 -3.78
N GLU A 63 -2.13 -2.42 -3.64
CA GLU A 63 -2.90 -3.34 -2.80
C GLU A 63 -2.78 -2.99 -1.30
N THR A 64 -1.58 -2.57 -0.86
CA THR A 64 -1.38 -2.08 0.50
C THR A 64 -2.20 -0.81 0.78
N LEU A 65 -2.16 0.16 -0.13
CA LEU A 65 -2.94 1.39 -0.05
C LEU A 65 -4.46 1.13 -0.08
N ARG A 66 -4.91 0.14 -0.87
CA ARG A 66 -6.33 -0.28 -0.89
C ARG A 66 -6.78 -0.84 0.44
N LEU A 67 -5.94 -1.66 1.07
CA LEU A 67 -6.21 -2.21 2.40
C LEU A 67 -6.31 -1.07 3.43
N GLU A 68 -5.34 -0.15 3.43
CA GLU A 68 -5.32 1.00 4.34
C GLU A 68 -6.56 1.90 4.16
N VAL A 69 -6.96 2.18 2.92
CA VAL A 69 -8.20 2.94 2.63
C VAL A 69 -9.44 2.22 3.18
N THR A 70 -9.48 0.89 3.09
CA THR A 70 -10.60 0.10 3.59
C THR A 70 -10.67 0.16 5.11
N GLU A 71 -9.54 -0.02 5.79
CA GLU A 71 -9.45 0.06 7.25
C GLU A 71 -9.80 1.46 7.78
N LEU A 72 -9.30 2.51 7.12
CA LEU A 72 -9.60 3.89 7.50
C LEU A 72 -11.08 4.22 7.34
N ARG A 73 -11.74 3.74 6.28
CA ARG A 73 -13.18 3.92 6.09
C ARG A 73 -13.99 3.23 7.19
N GLN A 74 -13.64 1.99 7.54
CA GLN A 74 -14.30 1.27 8.64
C GLN A 74 -14.15 2.00 9.98
N LYS A 75 -12.93 2.46 10.30
CA LYS A 75 -12.68 3.25 11.52
C LYS A 75 -13.47 4.56 11.52
N TYR A 76 -13.53 5.24 10.39
CA TYR A 76 -14.27 6.49 10.24
C TYR A 76 -15.79 6.29 10.45
N GLU A 77 -16.37 5.25 9.87
CA GLU A 77 -17.79 4.92 10.07
C GLU A 77 -18.11 4.55 11.52
N ALA A 78 -17.24 3.75 12.17
CA ALA A 78 -17.40 3.42 13.58
C ALA A 78 -17.35 4.67 14.47
N LEU A 79 -16.39 5.57 14.24
CA LEU A 79 -16.29 6.83 14.96
C LEU A 79 -17.50 7.74 14.72
N LEU A 80 -18.05 7.76 13.51
CA LEU A 80 -19.24 8.55 13.18
C LEU A 80 -20.46 8.08 13.97
N GLU A 81 -20.71 6.77 14.02
CA GLU A 81 -21.83 6.23 14.80
C GLU A 81 -21.62 6.44 16.30
N GLU A 82 -20.40 6.23 16.83
CA GLU A 82 -20.10 6.54 18.23
C GLU A 82 -20.32 8.03 18.54
N ASN A 83 -19.88 8.93 17.67
CA ASN A 83 -20.08 10.37 17.85
C ASN A 83 -21.57 10.75 17.85
N LYS A 84 -22.36 10.11 16.99
CA LYS A 84 -23.81 10.30 16.91
C LYS A 84 -24.51 9.79 18.17
N GLU A 85 -24.13 8.61 18.68
CA GLU A 85 -24.64 8.09 19.94
C GLU A 85 -24.29 8.99 21.13
N LEU A 86 -23.04 9.44 21.20
CA LEU A 86 -22.58 10.35 22.26
C LEU A 86 -23.33 11.67 22.22
N LYS A 87 -23.51 12.27 21.04
CA LYS A 87 -24.32 13.49 20.87
C LYS A 87 -25.77 13.28 21.27
N ALA A 88 -26.38 12.14 20.92
CA ALA A 88 -27.74 11.82 21.33
C ALA A 88 -27.87 11.68 22.85
N LYS A 89 -26.91 11.01 23.51
CA LYS A 89 -26.84 10.93 24.98
C LYS A 89 -26.67 12.31 25.60
N LEU A 90 -25.77 13.13 25.07
CA LEU A 90 -25.50 14.47 25.59
C LEU A 90 -26.74 15.36 25.52
N ALA A 91 -27.47 15.32 24.40
CA ALA A 91 -28.73 16.03 24.24
C ALA A 91 -29.80 15.61 25.27
N GLN A 92 -29.84 14.33 25.68
CA GLN A 92 -30.76 13.87 26.74
C GLN A 92 -30.42 14.45 28.12
N TYR A 93 -29.13 14.76 28.38
CA TYR A 93 -28.70 15.38 29.64
C TYR A 93 -28.78 16.91 29.61
N GLU A 94 -28.72 17.53 28.43
CA GLU A 94 -28.83 18.99 28.25
C GLU A 94 -30.29 19.48 28.15
N LEU A 95 -31.25 18.61 27.82
CA LEU A 95 -32.67 18.91 27.98
C LEU A 95 -32.93 19.19 29.48
N PRO A 96 -33.48 20.36 29.83
CA PRO A 96 -33.59 20.77 31.21
C PRO A 96 -34.37 19.73 31.99
N LYS A 97 -33.82 19.36 33.16
CA LYS A 97 -34.64 18.97 34.30
C LYS A 97 -35.56 20.16 34.60
N GLU A 98 -36.63 20.33 33.84
CA GLU A 98 -37.65 21.32 34.17
C GLU A 98 -38.26 20.93 35.52
N GLU A 99 -38.19 21.89 36.43
CA GLU A 99 -39.32 22.27 37.26
C GLU A 99 -39.97 21.15 38.10
N GLY A 100 -39.23 20.69 39.10
CA GLY A 100 -39.79 19.99 40.25
C GLY A 100 -39.51 20.78 41.53
N GLY A 101 -40.07 21.98 41.66
CA GLY A 101 -39.69 22.86 42.77
C GLY A 101 -40.60 24.06 43.01
N SER A 102 -41.89 23.77 43.26
CA SER A 102 -42.80 24.60 44.07
C SER A 102 -43.20 25.97 43.52
N THR A 103 -44.29 25.97 42.75
CA THR A 103 -45.30 27.04 42.81
C THR A 103 -46.44 26.64 43.76
N GLU A 104 -46.49 27.38 44.88
CA GLU A 104 -47.69 27.83 45.63
C GLU A 104 -48.57 26.82 46.41
N PRO A 105 -49.36 27.28 47.42
CA PRO A 105 -49.87 28.65 47.68
C PRO A 105 -49.30 29.38 48.90
#